data_AF-A0A6A5A4H2-F1
#
_entry.id   AF-A0A6A5A4H2-F1
#
_cell.length_a   1.000
_cell.length_b   1.000
_cell.length_c   1.000
_cell.angle_alpha   90.00
_cell.angle_beta   90.00
_cell.angle_gamma   90.00
#
_symmetry.space_group_name_H-M   'P 1'
#
loop_
_entity.id
_entity.type
_entity.pdbx_description
1 polymer ?
#
loop_
_entity_poly.entity_id
_entity_poly.type
_entity_poly.pdbx_seq_one_letter_code
_entity_poly.pdbx_strand_id
1 'polypeptide(L)'
;VENLVCTSDERIEQWTAFKTWLDEHGPFDVIIDAANVGYFNQNFEGGGFNYPQIQTVLKAYQDKGQKPLIVLHKRRTKDHQVPEPYRAMVQQWKHDNVMFNCQYGNNDDWYEHDEVVRDLYWLYAAVKLSGRTLVVSNDEMRDHHFQMIHNQDFHRWKERHLVHYEVRGHKLDLHEPSVYSMRSQHLESGSWHFPSTASSDWLVFHRRRSSVRDVAAP
;
A
#
# COMPACT_ATOMS: atom_id res chain seq x y z
N VAL A 1 8.23 14.42 -3.36
CA VAL A 1 8.12 13.30 -4.31
C VAL A 1 8.62 13.70 -5.68
N GLU A 2 8.05 14.72 -6.32
CA GLU A 2 8.43 15.06 -7.71
C GLU A 2 9.92 15.41 -7.85
N ASN A 3 10.53 16.18 -6.95
CA ASN A 3 11.98 16.47 -7.00
C ASN A 3 12.90 15.23 -6.89
N LEU A 4 12.39 14.09 -6.42
CA LEU A 4 13.14 12.83 -6.29
C LEU A 4 12.93 11.92 -7.52
N VAL A 5 11.77 12.02 -8.18
CA VAL A 5 11.46 11.21 -9.38
C VAL A 5 11.82 11.97 -10.66
N CYS A 6 11.50 13.26 -10.74
CA CYS A 6 11.62 14.11 -11.91
C CYS A 6 13.02 14.73 -12.06
N THR A 7 14.07 13.89 -12.10
CA THR A 7 15.46 14.35 -12.21
C THR A 7 15.96 14.46 -13.66
N SER A 8 15.16 14.02 -14.63
CA SER A 8 15.42 14.10 -16.07
C SER A 8 14.10 14.18 -16.84
N ASP A 9 14.14 14.64 -18.09
CA ASP A 9 12.95 14.79 -18.95
C ASP A 9 12.20 13.45 -19.13
N GLU A 10 12.93 12.36 -19.38
CA GLU A 10 12.34 11.02 -19.48
C GLU A 10 11.66 10.55 -18.19
N ARG A 11 12.21 10.91 -17.02
CA ARG A 11 11.59 10.57 -15.73
C ARG A 11 10.36 11.44 -15.47
N ILE A 12 10.35 12.70 -15.92
CA ILE A 12 9.18 13.58 -15.89
C ILE A 12 8.06 13.02 -16.77
N GLU A 13 8.38 12.58 -17.99
CA GLU A 13 7.41 11.98 -18.90
C GLU A 13 6.81 10.70 -18.32
N GLN A 14 7.64 9.80 -17.80
CA GLN A 14 7.17 8.57 -17.17
C GLN A 14 6.33 8.83 -15.92
N TRP A 15 6.73 9.79 -15.08
CA TRP A 15 5.97 10.20 -13.91
C TRP A 15 4.61 10.78 -14.30
N THR A 16 4.59 11.61 -15.34
CA THR A 16 3.36 12.20 -15.87
C THR A 16 2.45 11.12 -16.45
N ALA A 17 3.00 10.19 -17.23
CA ALA A 17 2.26 9.05 -17.75
C ALA A 17 1.64 8.18 -16.64
N PHE A 18 2.37 7.96 -15.55
CA PHE A 18 1.83 7.25 -14.39
C PHE A 18 0.66 8.00 -13.74
N LYS A 19 0.82 9.31 -13.50
CA LYS A 19 -0.23 10.14 -12.92
C LYS A 19 -1.50 10.11 -13.78
N THR A 20 -1.35 10.29 -15.09
CA THR A 20 -2.46 10.23 -16.06
C THR A 20 -3.11 8.86 -16.09
N TRP A 21 -2.32 7.79 -16.18
CA TRP A 21 -2.85 6.42 -16.19
C TRP A 21 -3.66 6.12 -14.93
N LEU A 22 -3.19 6.55 -13.76
CA LEU A 22 -3.89 6.37 -12.49
C LEU A 22 -5.24 7.11 -12.46
N ASP A 23 -5.32 8.29 -13.07
CA ASP A 23 -6.55 9.08 -13.19
C ASP A 23 -7.55 8.43 -14.16
N GLU A 24 -7.07 7.82 -15.24
CA GLU A 24 -7.90 7.18 -16.26
C GLU A 24 -8.46 5.82 -15.84
N HIS A 25 -7.72 5.06 -15.03
CA HIS A 25 -8.05 3.66 -14.72
C HIS A 25 -8.50 3.43 -13.27
N GLY A 26 -8.38 4.44 -12.40
CA GLY A 26 -8.88 4.41 -11.03
C GLY A 26 -10.41 4.50 -10.92
N PRO A 27 -10.98 4.54 -9.71
CA PRO A 27 -10.28 4.44 -8.42
C PRO A 27 -9.86 3.01 -8.09
N PHE A 28 -8.77 2.88 -7.33
CA PHE A 28 -8.28 1.61 -6.78
C PHE A 28 -8.43 1.60 -5.26
N ASP A 29 -8.83 0.46 -4.70
CA ASP A 29 -8.99 0.27 -3.26
C ASP A 29 -7.71 -0.23 -2.60
N VAL A 30 -6.83 -0.86 -3.38
CA VAL A 30 -5.63 -1.54 -2.89
C VAL A 30 -4.48 -1.31 -3.86
N ILE A 31 -3.32 -0.92 -3.35
CA ILE A 31 -2.07 -0.85 -4.08
C ILE A 31 -1.20 -2.02 -3.64
N ILE A 32 -0.68 -2.79 -4.58
CA ILE A 32 0.21 -3.93 -4.31
C ILE A 32 1.62 -3.52 -4.69
N ASP A 33 2.52 -3.46 -3.70
CA ASP A 33 3.95 -3.38 -3.93
C ASP A 33 4.44 -4.74 -4.42
N ALA A 34 4.35 -4.94 -5.72
CA ALA A 34 4.59 -6.24 -6.33
C ALA A 34 6.06 -6.64 -6.33
N ALA A 35 6.99 -5.69 -6.16
CA ALA A 35 8.40 -6.00 -5.97
C ALA A 35 8.61 -6.66 -4.61
N ASN A 36 8.11 -6.02 -3.54
CA ASN A 36 8.17 -6.55 -2.18
C ASN A 36 7.47 -7.92 -2.10
N VAL A 37 6.24 -8.02 -2.62
CA VAL A 37 5.49 -9.28 -2.66
C VAL A 37 6.21 -10.34 -3.50
N GLY A 38 6.75 -10.02 -4.67
CA GLY A 38 7.39 -11.01 -5.54
C GLY A 38 8.72 -11.55 -5.02
N TYR A 39 9.42 -10.84 -4.14
CA TYR A 39 10.70 -11.28 -3.55
C TYR A 39 10.57 -11.83 -2.13
N PHE A 40 9.41 -11.71 -1.51
CA PHE A 40 9.22 -12.20 -0.15
C PHE A 40 9.47 -13.71 -0.06
N ASN A 41 10.34 -14.10 0.88
CA ASN A 41 10.84 -15.46 1.08
C ASN A 41 11.52 -16.10 -0.16
N GLN A 42 12.13 -15.32 -1.04
CA GLN A 42 12.85 -15.81 -2.23
C GLN A 42 14.39 -15.84 -2.08
N ASN A 43 14.93 -15.57 -0.89
CA ASN A 43 16.37 -15.54 -0.62
C ASN A 43 16.96 -16.94 -0.36
N PHE A 44 16.81 -17.87 -1.31
CA PHE A 44 17.37 -19.22 -1.27
C PHE A 44 18.02 -19.59 -2.61
N GLU A 45 18.81 -20.66 -2.66
CA GLU A 45 19.47 -21.10 -3.89
C GLU A 45 18.45 -21.48 -4.97
N GLY A 46 18.48 -20.80 -6.12
CA GLY A 46 17.47 -20.94 -7.18
C GLY A 46 16.18 -20.14 -6.94
N GLY A 47 16.12 -19.37 -5.85
CA GLY A 47 15.04 -18.43 -5.58
C GLY A 47 15.00 -17.30 -6.62
N GLY A 48 13.78 -16.92 -7.01
CA GLY A 48 13.54 -15.97 -8.09
C GLY A 48 12.28 -15.17 -7.85
N PHE A 49 11.98 -14.25 -8.76
CA PHE A 49 10.80 -13.40 -8.65
C PHE A 49 9.50 -14.23 -8.82
N ASN A 50 8.64 -14.20 -7.80
CA ASN A 50 7.47 -15.08 -7.71
C ASN A 50 6.18 -14.38 -8.21
N TYR A 51 5.89 -14.51 -9.51
CA TYR A 51 4.66 -13.98 -10.11
C TYR A 51 3.37 -14.62 -9.54
N PRO A 52 3.29 -15.95 -9.31
CA PRO A 52 2.13 -16.57 -8.66
C PRO A 52 1.78 -15.99 -7.29
N GLN A 53 2.76 -15.56 -6.51
CA GLN A 53 2.53 -14.92 -5.21
C GLN A 53 1.79 -13.59 -5.36
N ILE A 54 2.19 -12.77 -6.33
CA ILE A 54 1.49 -11.50 -6.66
C ILE A 54 0.06 -11.79 -7.14
N GLN A 55 -0.11 -12.81 -8.00
CA GLN A 55 -1.43 -13.25 -8.45
C GLN A 55 -2.34 -13.67 -7.29
N THR A 56 -1.78 -14.31 -6.28
CA THR A 56 -2.52 -14.77 -5.08
C THR A 56 -3.03 -13.57 -4.29
N VAL A 57 -2.18 -12.55 -4.07
CA VAL A 57 -2.59 -11.29 -3.42
C VAL A 57 -3.65 -10.56 -4.24
N LEU A 58 -3.46 -10.45 -5.56
CA LEU A 58 -4.41 -9.82 -6.47
C LEU A 58 -5.80 -10.46 -6.35
N LYS A 59 -5.88 -11.80 -6.44
CA LYS A 59 -7.14 -12.54 -6.32
C LYS A 59 -7.78 -12.39 -4.95
N ALA A 60 -7.00 -12.43 -3.88
CA ALA A 60 -7.53 -12.30 -2.52
C ALA A 60 -8.32 -10.99 -2.31
N TYR A 61 -7.97 -9.92 -3.04
CA TYR A 61 -8.69 -8.65 -3.02
C TYR A 61 -9.82 -8.58 -4.05
N GLN A 62 -9.62 -9.11 -5.26
CA GLN A 62 -10.68 -9.19 -6.26
C GLN A 62 -11.87 -10.04 -5.77
N ASP A 63 -11.61 -11.14 -5.06
CA ASP A 63 -12.63 -12.02 -4.48
C ASP A 63 -13.43 -11.33 -3.36
N LYS A 64 -12.87 -10.28 -2.73
CA LYS A 64 -13.56 -9.38 -1.79
C LYS A 64 -14.35 -8.26 -2.50
N GLY A 65 -14.34 -8.21 -3.83
CA GLY A 65 -14.95 -7.14 -4.62
C GLY A 65 -14.16 -5.83 -4.63
N GLN A 66 -12.89 -5.85 -4.21
CA GLN A 66 -12.03 -4.67 -4.22
C GLN A 66 -11.27 -4.55 -5.55
N LYS A 67 -10.83 -3.34 -5.88
CA LYS A 67 -10.03 -3.02 -7.07
C LYS A 67 -8.55 -2.86 -6.74
N PRO A 68 -7.73 -3.93 -6.82
CA PRO A 68 -6.30 -3.84 -6.63
C PRO A 68 -5.55 -3.32 -7.87
N LEU A 69 -4.48 -2.57 -7.64
CA LEU A 69 -3.49 -2.15 -8.61
C LEU A 69 -2.13 -2.76 -8.28
N ILE A 70 -1.59 -3.55 -9.21
CA ILE A 70 -0.20 -4.00 -9.20
C ILE A 70 0.70 -2.84 -9.64
N VAL A 71 1.58 -2.41 -8.75
CA VAL A 71 2.67 -1.49 -9.10
C VAL A 71 3.95 -2.30 -9.20
N LEU A 72 4.41 -2.51 -10.43
CA LEU A 72 5.62 -3.29 -10.72
C LEU A 72 6.53 -2.56 -11.69
N HIS A 73 7.83 -2.50 -11.36
CA HIS A 73 8.81 -1.79 -12.19
C HIS A 73 9.09 -2.49 -13.52
N LYS A 74 9.34 -1.71 -14.59
CA LYS A 74 9.54 -2.16 -15.99
C LYS A 74 10.52 -3.33 -16.18
N ARG A 75 11.58 -3.43 -15.37
CA ARG A 75 12.58 -4.52 -15.42
C ARG A 75 12.03 -5.92 -15.08
N ARG A 76 10.77 -6.00 -14.64
CA ARG A 76 10.09 -7.28 -14.32
C ARG A 76 8.84 -7.50 -15.16
N THR A 77 8.63 -6.68 -16.19
CA THR A 77 7.42 -6.67 -17.03
C THR A 77 7.71 -6.81 -18.52
N LYS A 78 8.99 -6.78 -18.94
CA LYS A 78 9.43 -7.10 -20.31
C LYS A 78 9.26 -8.60 -20.56
N ASP A 79 8.66 -9.00 -21.68
CA ASP A 79 8.34 -10.41 -21.98
C ASP A 79 9.56 -11.35 -21.96
N HIS A 80 10.76 -10.87 -22.30
CA HIS A 80 11.98 -11.67 -22.21
C HIS A 80 12.50 -11.84 -20.77
N GLN A 81 12.10 -10.95 -19.85
CA GLN A 81 12.46 -11.00 -18.42
C GLN A 81 11.41 -11.75 -17.59
N VAL A 82 10.18 -11.86 -18.11
CA VAL A 82 9.13 -12.71 -17.54
C VAL A 82 9.36 -14.15 -18.05
N PRO A 83 9.54 -15.14 -17.15
CA PRO A 83 9.62 -16.54 -17.54
C PRO A 83 8.40 -16.95 -18.37
N GLU A 84 8.61 -17.76 -19.40
CA GLU A 84 7.56 -18.20 -20.34
C GLU A 84 6.24 -18.63 -19.68
N PRO A 85 6.25 -19.43 -18.58
CA PRO A 85 5.01 -19.85 -17.91
C PRO A 85 4.16 -18.70 -17.36
N TYR A 86 4.75 -17.54 -17.10
CA TYR A 86 4.07 -16.41 -16.45
C TYR A 86 3.72 -15.28 -17.43
N ARG A 87 4.16 -15.35 -18.70
CA ARG A 87 3.90 -14.29 -19.69
C ARG A 87 2.41 -14.03 -19.90
N ALA A 88 1.61 -15.08 -20.07
CA ALA A 88 0.16 -14.95 -20.26
C ALA A 88 -0.52 -14.28 -19.06
N MET A 89 -0.09 -14.62 -17.84
CA MET A 89 -0.59 -14.02 -16.60
C MET A 89 -0.28 -12.52 -16.54
N VAL A 90 0.96 -12.13 -16.82
CA VAL A 90 1.36 -10.72 -16.83
C VAL A 90 0.60 -9.95 -17.92
N GLN A 91 0.44 -10.52 -19.11
CA GLN A 91 -0.33 -9.89 -20.19
C GLN A 91 -1.81 -9.71 -19.81
N GLN A 92 -2.40 -10.68 -19.12
CA GLN A 92 -3.75 -10.55 -18.57
C GLN A 92 -3.85 -9.38 -17.59
N TRP A 93 -2.87 -9.19 -16.70
CA TRP A 93 -2.87 -8.03 -15.80
C TRP A 93 -2.85 -6.68 -16.54
N LYS A 94 -2.15 -6.62 -17.68
CA LYS A 94 -2.15 -5.42 -18.54
C LYS A 94 -3.51 -5.21 -19.19
N HIS A 95 -4.08 -6.27 -19.75
CA HIS A 95 -5.37 -6.24 -20.42
C HIS A 95 -6.50 -5.80 -19.49
N ASP A 96 -6.48 -6.29 -18.25
CA ASP A 96 -7.49 -5.99 -17.24
C ASP A 96 -7.28 -4.63 -16.55
N ASN A 97 -6.24 -3.88 -16.93
CA ASN A 97 -5.84 -2.61 -16.30
C ASN A 97 -5.65 -2.72 -14.78
N VAL A 98 -5.23 -3.88 -14.29
CA VAL A 98 -4.91 -4.13 -12.86
C VAL A 98 -3.42 -3.99 -12.59
N MET A 99 -2.65 -3.51 -13.55
CA MET A 99 -1.20 -3.35 -13.45
C MET A 99 -0.75 -2.11 -14.20
N PHE A 100 -0.03 -1.24 -13.50
CA PHE A 100 0.67 -0.14 -14.16
C PHE A 100 1.94 -0.66 -14.83
N ASN A 101 2.10 -0.37 -16.12
CA ASN A 101 3.33 -0.56 -16.86
C ASN A 101 3.84 0.78 -17.37
N CYS A 102 5.14 1.03 -17.22
CA CYS A 102 5.79 2.17 -17.86
C CYS A 102 5.60 2.12 -19.39
N GLN A 103 5.45 3.28 -20.03
CA GLN A 103 5.17 3.39 -21.46
C GLN A 103 6.21 2.65 -22.35
N TYR A 104 5.71 2.19 -23.50
CA TYR A 104 6.50 1.60 -24.59
C TYR A 104 7.45 2.66 -25.17
N GLY A 105 8.73 2.34 -25.36
CA GLY A 105 9.73 3.26 -25.94
C GLY A 105 10.66 3.98 -24.95
N ASN A 106 10.35 4.05 -23.65
CA ASN A 106 11.28 4.60 -22.65
C ASN A 106 12.34 3.55 -22.27
N ASN A 107 13.29 3.32 -23.17
CA ASN A 107 14.05 2.06 -23.29
C ASN A 107 15.37 2.02 -22.52
N ASP A 108 15.61 2.92 -21.58
CA ASP A 108 16.91 3.01 -20.93
C ASP A 108 17.11 2.07 -19.73
N ASP A 109 18.24 1.37 -19.78
CA ASP A 109 18.73 0.41 -18.79
C ASP A 109 19.30 1.09 -17.52
N TRP A 110 19.03 2.38 -17.28
CA TRP A 110 19.72 3.23 -16.29
C TRP A 110 19.35 2.99 -14.82
N TYR A 111 18.60 1.94 -14.51
CA TYR A 111 17.98 1.73 -13.20
C TYR A 111 18.80 0.89 -12.19
N GLU A 112 20.12 0.76 -12.37
CA GLU A 112 20.93 -0.06 -11.44
C GLU A 112 21.18 0.57 -10.07
N HIS A 113 20.89 1.87 -9.85
CA HIS A 113 21.41 2.57 -8.66
C HIS A 113 20.42 3.40 -7.83
N ASP A 114 19.10 3.31 -8.04
CA ASP A 114 18.17 4.19 -7.30
C ASP A 114 16.92 3.43 -6.80
N GLU A 115 17.08 2.63 -5.75
CA GLU A 115 15.97 1.99 -5.02
C GLU A 115 14.91 3.02 -4.59
N VAL A 116 15.35 4.26 -4.30
CA VAL A 116 14.54 5.41 -3.89
C VAL A 116 13.44 5.74 -4.92
N VAL A 117 13.68 5.56 -6.22
CA VAL A 117 12.69 5.89 -7.25
C VAL A 117 11.56 4.85 -7.33
N ARG A 118 11.80 3.62 -6.87
CA ARG A 118 10.85 2.50 -6.98
C ARG A 118 9.70 2.66 -5.98
N ASP A 119 10.02 3.11 -4.77
CA ASP A 119 9.04 3.26 -3.69
C ASP A 119 8.07 4.42 -3.90
N LEU A 120 8.47 5.40 -4.71
CA LEU A 120 7.72 6.64 -4.89
C LEU A 120 6.44 6.45 -5.72
N TYR A 121 6.34 5.42 -6.55
CA TYR A 121 5.16 5.18 -7.39
C TYR A 121 3.97 4.64 -6.59
N TRP A 122 4.16 3.52 -5.89
CA TRP A 122 3.08 2.93 -5.09
C TRP A 122 2.73 3.83 -3.91
N LEU A 123 3.72 4.51 -3.30
CA LEU A 123 3.48 5.46 -2.22
C LEU A 123 2.67 6.66 -2.72
N TYR A 124 3.01 7.22 -3.88
CA TYR A 124 2.24 8.30 -4.47
C TYR A 124 0.82 7.87 -4.82
N ALA A 125 0.63 6.70 -5.45
CA ALA A 125 -0.70 6.21 -5.77
C ALA A 125 -1.57 6.13 -4.51
N ALA A 126 -1.02 5.54 -3.43
CA ALA A 126 -1.74 5.38 -2.18
C ALA A 126 -2.08 6.73 -1.51
N VAL A 127 -1.18 7.72 -1.56
CA VAL A 127 -1.44 9.07 -1.04
C VAL A 127 -2.46 9.83 -1.91
N LYS A 128 -2.33 9.76 -3.24
CA LYS A 128 -3.21 10.46 -4.20
C LYS A 128 -4.64 9.93 -4.18
N LEU A 129 -4.81 8.60 -4.20
CA LEU A 129 -6.12 7.98 -4.14
C LEU A 129 -6.86 8.32 -2.85
N SER A 130 -6.12 8.63 -1.77
CA SER A 130 -6.64 9.06 -0.48
C SER A 130 -7.63 8.04 0.12
N GLY A 131 -8.47 8.45 1.08
CA GLY A 131 -9.53 7.60 1.63
C GLY A 131 -9.02 6.40 2.45
N ARG A 132 -9.60 5.21 2.23
CA ARG A 132 -9.21 3.93 2.88
C ARG A 132 -8.37 3.04 1.95
N THR A 133 -7.65 3.62 0.99
CA THR A 133 -6.78 2.86 0.08
C THR A 133 -5.75 2.05 0.89
N LEU A 134 -5.70 0.74 0.67
CA LEU A 134 -4.74 -0.14 1.33
C LEU A 134 -3.45 -0.25 0.51
N VAL A 135 -2.33 -0.52 1.16
CA VAL A 135 -1.02 -0.75 0.54
C VAL A 135 -0.48 -2.08 1.04
N VAL A 136 -0.35 -3.07 0.16
CA VAL A 136 0.22 -4.37 0.52
C VAL A 136 1.73 -4.31 0.35
N SER A 137 2.46 -4.20 1.46
CA SER A 137 3.92 -4.25 1.51
C SER A 137 4.40 -4.60 2.93
N ASN A 138 5.52 -5.30 3.03
CA ASN A 138 6.28 -5.50 4.26
C ASN A 138 7.47 -4.51 4.36
N ASP A 139 7.60 -3.59 3.41
CA ASP A 139 8.58 -2.51 3.51
C ASP A 139 8.13 -1.49 4.57
N GLU A 140 8.97 -1.32 5.59
CA GLU A 140 8.73 -0.36 6.68
C GLU A 140 9.08 1.08 6.30
N MET A 141 9.64 1.28 5.11
CA MET A 141 10.12 2.56 4.58
C MET A 141 11.11 3.23 5.54
N ARG A 142 11.96 2.41 6.20
CA ARG A 142 12.90 2.86 7.24
C ARG A 142 14.11 3.60 6.68
N ASP A 143 14.55 3.25 5.47
CA ASP A 143 15.87 3.67 5.00
C ASP A 143 15.82 4.73 3.88
N HIS A 144 14.62 5.07 3.38
CA HIS A 144 14.48 5.78 2.09
C HIS A 144 14.40 7.31 2.17
N HIS A 145 14.17 7.90 3.35
CA HIS A 145 14.35 9.33 3.57
C HIS A 145 14.38 9.64 5.07
N PHE A 146 15.55 9.98 5.63
CA PHE A 146 15.72 10.34 7.05
C PHE A 146 14.71 11.41 7.53
N GLN A 147 14.17 12.24 6.63
CA GLN A 147 13.16 13.26 6.97
C GLN A 147 11.73 12.70 7.12
N MET A 148 11.38 11.57 6.48
CA MET A 148 10.05 10.96 6.61
C MET A 148 9.91 10.14 7.90
N ILE A 149 11.00 9.56 8.40
CA ILE A 149 11.05 8.75 9.63
C ILE A 149 10.60 9.55 10.87
N HIS A 150 10.85 10.86 10.89
CA HIS A 150 10.49 11.74 12.01
C HIS A 150 9.07 12.34 11.89
N ASN A 151 8.35 12.04 10.81
CA ASN A 151 7.02 12.59 10.59
C ASN A 151 5.93 11.72 11.25
N GLN A 152 5.30 12.23 12.31
CA GLN A 152 4.19 11.54 12.98
C GLN A 152 3.01 11.26 12.04
N ASP A 153 2.75 12.13 11.07
CA ASP A 153 1.65 11.93 10.11
C ASP A 153 1.94 10.77 9.15
N PHE A 154 3.21 10.52 8.83
CA PHE A 154 3.59 9.36 8.04
C PHE A 154 3.40 8.06 8.81
N HIS A 155 3.76 8.01 10.11
CA HIS A 155 3.46 6.86 10.96
C HIS A 155 1.96 6.59 11.08
N ARG A 156 1.15 7.64 11.23
CA ARG A 156 -0.32 7.55 11.24
C ARG A 156 -0.87 7.07 9.91
N TRP A 157 -0.26 7.49 8.80
CA TRP A 157 -0.60 7.02 7.47
C TRP A 157 -0.29 5.52 7.35
N LYS A 158 0.92 5.06 7.75
CA LYS A 158 1.26 3.63 7.75
C LYS A 158 0.26 2.80 8.57
N GLU A 159 -0.04 3.23 9.81
CA GLU A 159 -1.02 2.57 10.69
C GLU A 159 -2.38 2.36 9.99
N ARG A 160 -2.77 3.27 9.10
CA ARG A 160 -4.11 3.29 8.50
C ARG A 160 -4.20 2.62 7.13
N HIS A 161 -3.07 2.47 6.44
CA HIS A 161 -3.01 2.06 5.04
C HIS A 161 -2.17 0.80 4.79
N LEU A 162 -1.11 0.57 5.56
CA LEU A 162 -0.17 -0.51 5.29
C LEU A 162 -0.76 -1.86 5.73
N VAL A 163 -0.82 -2.81 4.79
CA VAL A 163 -1.21 -4.19 4.99
C VAL A 163 0.06 -5.03 4.97
N HIS A 164 0.45 -5.55 6.13
CA HIS A 164 1.49 -6.56 6.20
C HIS A 164 0.96 -7.90 5.74
N TYR A 165 1.85 -8.77 5.29
CA TYR A 165 1.44 -10.08 4.80
C TYR A 165 2.46 -11.16 5.16
N GLU A 166 1.97 -12.39 5.25
CA GLU A 166 2.80 -13.58 5.42
C GLU A 166 2.40 -14.64 4.40
N VAL A 167 3.40 -15.30 3.81
CA VAL A 167 3.20 -16.38 2.84
C VAL A 167 3.90 -17.64 3.34
N ARG A 168 3.11 -18.71 3.54
CA ARG A 168 3.57 -20.03 3.96
C ARG A 168 3.04 -21.10 3.01
N GLY A 169 3.86 -21.48 2.03
CA GLY A 169 3.44 -22.38 0.95
C GLY A 169 2.30 -21.76 0.14
N HIS A 170 1.10 -22.34 0.21
CA HIS A 170 -0.10 -21.83 -0.47
C HIS A 170 -0.97 -20.91 0.41
N LYS A 171 -0.61 -20.74 1.69
CA LYS A 171 -1.36 -19.88 2.61
C LYS A 171 -0.86 -18.44 2.51
N LEU A 172 -1.78 -17.51 2.25
CA LEU A 172 -1.56 -16.07 2.32
C LEU A 172 -2.35 -15.52 3.52
N ASP A 173 -1.66 -14.92 4.47
CA ASP A 173 -2.25 -14.17 5.57
C ASP A 173 -2.05 -12.67 5.31
N LEU A 174 -3.14 -11.90 5.29
CA LEU A 174 -3.14 -10.44 5.10
C LEU A 174 -3.52 -9.77 6.44
N HIS A 175 -2.61 -8.98 6.99
CA HIS A 175 -2.78 -8.24 8.23
C HIS A 175 -3.22 -6.80 7.91
N GLU A 176 -4.50 -6.64 7.63
CA GLU A 176 -5.07 -5.31 7.30
C GLU A 176 -5.09 -4.37 8.52
N PRO A 177 -4.94 -3.05 8.31
CA PRO A 177 -5.11 -2.02 9.33
C PRO A 177 -6.41 -2.16 10.12
N SER A 178 -6.32 -1.89 11.43
CA SER A 178 -7.49 -1.81 12.29
C SER A 178 -8.52 -0.81 11.77
N VAL A 179 -9.80 -1.13 11.96
CA VAL A 179 -10.93 -0.21 11.65
C VAL A 179 -10.98 1.00 12.59
N TYR A 180 -10.27 0.94 13.71
CA TYR A 180 -10.13 2.03 14.67
C TYR A 180 -8.65 2.35 14.87
N SER A 181 -8.37 3.57 15.30
CA SER A 181 -6.99 3.99 15.56
C SER A 181 -6.62 3.83 17.02
N MET A 182 -5.40 3.36 17.30
CA MET A 182 -4.88 3.19 18.66
C MET A 182 -4.41 4.52 19.25
N ARG A 183 -5.35 5.45 19.46
CA ARG A 183 -5.09 6.80 19.99
C ARG A 183 -6.22 7.24 20.91
N SER A 184 -5.94 8.24 21.73
CA SER A 184 -6.95 8.85 22.58
C SER A 184 -8.09 9.41 21.73
N GLN A 185 -9.33 9.06 22.08
CA GLN A 185 -10.54 9.43 21.33
C GLN A 185 -11.58 10.04 22.25
N HIS A 186 -12.19 11.13 21.80
CA HIS A 186 -13.35 11.73 22.45
C HIS A 186 -14.55 11.55 21.53
N LEU A 187 -15.57 10.85 22.02
CA LEU A 187 -16.80 10.58 21.27
C LEU A 187 -17.85 11.64 21.57
N GLU A 188 -18.78 11.84 20.63
CA GLU A 188 -19.93 12.74 20.79
C GLU A 188 -20.82 12.40 22.00
N SER A 189 -20.77 11.14 22.45
CA SER A 189 -21.42 10.71 23.70
C SER A 189 -20.84 11.38 24.96
N GLY A 190 -19.72 12.08 24.85
CA GLY A 190 -18.97 12.65 25.96
C GLY A 190 -18.03 11.65 26.63
N SER A 191 -17.76 10.52 25.96
CA SER A 191 -16.87 9.47 26.47
C SER A 191 -15.45 9.67 25.95
N TRP A 192 -14.48 9.49 26.83
CA TRP A 192 -13.06 9.51 26.50
C TRP A 192 -12.48 8.11 26.55
N HIS A 193 -11.72 7.73 25.54
CA HIS A 193 -11.04 6.44 25.43
C HIS A 193 -9.54 6.70 25.31
N PHE A 194 -8.73 6.04 26.11
CA PHE A 194 -7.28 6.16 26.12
C PHE A 194 -6.67 4.75 25.97
N PRO A 195 -5.93 4.47 24.89
CA PRO A 195 -5.32 3.16 24.69
C PRO A 195 -4.14 2.95 25.64
N SER A 196 -3.94 1.72 26.08
CA SER A 196 -2.71 1.29 26.76
C SER A 196 -1.55 1.25 25.77
N THR A 197 -0.34 1.60 26.23
CA THR A 197 0.90 1.40 25.46
C THR A 197 1.50 0.01 25.67
N ALA A 198 1.04 -0.75 26.67
CA ALA A 198 1.60 -2.04 27.07
C ALA A 198 0.70 -3.24 26.75
N SER A 199 -0.57 -3.01 26.40
CA SER A 199 -1.57 -4.04 26.12
C SER A 199 -2.59 -3.56 25.10
N SER A 200 -3.52 -4.43 24.70
CA SER A 200 -4.68 -4.09 23.86
C SER A 200 -5.82 -3.42 24.63
N ASP A 201 -5.62 -3.12 25.93
CA ASP A 201 -6.66 -2.59 26.79
C ASP A 201 -6.88 -1.08 26.58
N TRP A 202 -8.09 -0.62 26.92
CA TRP A 202 -8.48 0.77 26.84
C TRP A 202 -9.01 1.27 28.18
N LEU A 203 -8.49 2.41 28.64
CA LEU A 203 -9.06 3.15 29.75
C LEU A 203 -10.19 4.04 29.22
N VAL A 204 -11.40 3.87 29.76
CA VAL A 204 -12.60 4.57 29.27
C VAL A 204 -13.25 5.37 30.39
N PHE A 205 -13.50 6.66 30.11
CA PHE A 205 -14.26 7.55 30.98
C PHE A 205 -15.59 7.90 30.31
N HIS A 206 -16.70 7.64 31.00
CA HIS A 206 -18.02 8.07 30.55
C HIS A 206 -18.48 9.27 31.36
N ARG A 207 -18.83 10.37 30.69
CA ARG A 207 -19.53 11.47 31.34
C ARG A 207 -20.96 11.01 31.67
N ARG A 208 -21.27 10.89 32.97
CA ARG A 208 -22.67 10.67 33.39
C ARG A 208 -23.51 11.86 32.93
N ARG A 209 -24.53 11.61 32.11
CA ARG A 209 -25.59 12.60 31.87
C ARG A 209 -26.34 12.77 33.18
N SER A 210 -26.41 14.00 33.69
CA SER A 210 -27.31 14.34 34.79
C SER A 210 -28.75 14.10 34.31
N SER A 211 -29.43 13.12 34.90
CA SER A 211 -30.88 13.02 34.74
C SER A 211 -31.49 14.25 35.39
N VAL A 212 -32.08 15.13 34.59
CA VAL A 212 -33.00 16.15 35.09
C VAL A 212 -34.23 15.41 35.62
N ARG A 213 -34.17 14.98 36.89
CA ARG A 213 -35.29 14.56 37.72
C ARG A 213 -34.99 14.96 39.17
N ASP A 214 -34.80 16.25 39.40
CA ASP A 214 -35.03 16.88 40.69
C ASP A 214 -35.98 18.06 40.45
N VAL A 215 -37.19 17.75 39.97
CA VAL A 215 -38.34 18.64 40.08
C VAL A 215 -39.46 17.81 40.66
N ALA A 216 -39.57 17.82 41.99
CA ALA A 216 -40.83 17.91 42.73
C ALA A 216 -40.58 17.55 44.21
N ALA A 217 -40.56 18.56 45.06
CA ALA A 217 -41.22 18.47 46.35
C ALA A 217 -41.76 19.87 46.69
N PRO A 218 -43.09 20.06 46.71
CA PRO A 218 -43.71 21.25 47.28
C PRO A 218 -43.55 21.30 48.81
#